data_AF-C7DAT3-F1
#
_entry.id   AF-C7DAT3-F1
#
_cell.length_a   1.000
_cell.length_b   1.000
_cell.length_c   1.000
_cell.angle_alpha   90.00
_cell.angle_beta   90.00
_cell.angle_gamma   90.00
#
_symmetry.space_group_name_H-M   'P 1'
#
loop_
_entity.id
_entity.type
_entity.pdbx_description
1 polymer ?
#
loop_
_entity_poly.entity_id
_entity_poly.type
_entity_poly.pdbx_seq_one_letter_code
_entity_poly.pdbx_strand_id
1 'polypeptide(L)'
;MCELREMMGRVAQAGRLDWIGVRGQRRAHMDTLGMVQVTDAGLAGDHGVAGKRAVTLVQAEHLGVIGAMLRRGAVDPADLRRNLVVSGVNLLVFKGEQVQIGDVILEVTSPCMPCSRMEETFGYGGYGAVRGMVDGAPALSEAVL
;
A
#
# COMPACT_ATOMS: atom_id res chain seq x y z
N MET A 1 3.75 -4.79 34.42
CA MET A 1 3.10 -4.08 33.28
C MET A 1 4.13 -4.02 32.16
N CYS A 2 3.72 -4.21 30.90
CA CYS A 2 4.64 -4.01 29.78
C CYS A 2 4.84 -2.52 29.51
N GLU A 3 6.06 -2.15 29.15
CA GLU A 3 6.41 -0.78 28.80
C GLU A 3 5.77 -0.38 27.47
N LEU A 4 5.45 0.90 27.29
CA LEU A 4 4.84 1.41 26.05
C LEU A 4 5.68 1.05 24.82
N ARG A 5 7.00 1.16 24.93
CA ARG A 5 7.95 0.80 23.87
C ARG A 5 7.84 -0.67 23.47
N GLU A 6 7.67 -1.58 24.44
CA GLU A 6 7.50 -3.01 24.17
C GLU A 6 6.17 -3.30 23.49
N MET A 7 5.11 -2.58 23.83
CA MET A 7 3.80 -2.75 23.20
C MET A 7 3.80 -2.23 21.76
N MET A 8 4.46 -1.09 21.49
CA MET A 8 4.54 -0.49 20.16
C MET A 8 5.31 -1.36 19.15
N GLY A 9 6.24 -2.21 19.61
CA GLY A 9 7.00 -3.13 18.75
C GLY A 9 6.33 -4.49 18.49
N ARG A 10 5.09 -4.71 18.94
CA ARG A 10 4.39 -5.98 18.77
C ARG A 10 3.44 -5.92 17.56
N VAL A 11 3.42 -7.02 16.83
CA VAL A 11 2.40 -7.31 15.82
C VAL A 11 1.49 -8.41 16.33
N ALA A 12 0.20 -8.33 16.03
CA ALA A 12 -0.77 -9.32 16.48
C ALA A 12 -0.63 -10.66 15.75
N GLN A 13 -0.25 -10.61 14.47
CA GLN A 13 -0.06 -11.77 13.60
C GLN A 13 0.78 -11.36 12.37
N ALA A 14 1.21 -12.35 11.61
CA ALA A 14 1.79 -12.12 10.29
C ALA A 14 0.70 -11.69 9.29
N GLY A 15 1.06 -10.77 8.38
CA GLY A 15 0.18 -10.34 7.30
C GLY A 15 0.27 -11.27 6.09
N ARG A 16 -0.60 -11.03 5.11
CA ARG A 16 -0.59 -11.72 3.81
C ARG A 16 -0.61 -10.70 2.68
N LEU A 17 0.17 -10.94 1.62
CA LEU A 17 0.04 -10.22 0.36
C LEU A 17 -1.15 -10.80 -0.42
N ASP A 18 -2.17 -9.98 -0.66
CA ASP A 18 -3.40 -10.39 -1.34
C ASP A 18 -3.43 -10.04 -2.82
N TRP A 19 -2.71 -8.98 -3.21
CA TRP A 19 -2.78 -8.47 -4.57
C TRP A 19 -1.55 -7.64 -4.95
N ILE A 20 -1.16 -7.76 -6.22
CA ILE A 20 -0.06 -7.02 -6.83
C ILE A 20 -0.59 -6.30 -8.07
N GLY A 21 -0.32 -5.00 -8.15
CA GLY A 21 -0.72 -4.13 -9.23
C GLY A 21 0.41 -3.25 -9.76
N VAL A 22 0.47 -3.13 -11.08
CA VAL A 22 1.42 -2.26 -11.78
C VAL A 22 0.71 -1.34 -12.78
N ARG A 23 1.31 -0.19 -13.07
CA ARG A 23 0.81 0.81 -14.02
C ARG A 23 1.85 1.01 -15.11
N GLY A 24 1.64 0.50 -16.32
CA GLY A 24 2.64 0.67 -17.39
C GLY A 24 2.99 2.13 -17.73
N GLN A 25 2.10 3.08 -17.46
CA GLN A 25 2.30 4.51 -17.76
C GLN A 25 1.41 5.43 -16.91
N ARG A 26 1.65 6.74 -17.01
CA ARG A 26 0.86 7.76 -16.33
C ARG A 26 -0.63 7.62 -16.65
N ARG A 27 -1.46 7.47 -15.62
CA ARG A 27 -2.93 7.27 -15.69
C ARG A 27 -3.39 5.96 -16.38
N ALA A 28 -2.51 5.01 -16.70
CA ALA A 28 -2.91 3.70 -17.20
C ALA A 28 -3.76 2.92 -16.19
N HIS A 29 -4.52 1.94 -16.67
CA HIS A 29 -5.16 0.93 -15.83
C HIS A 29 -4.14 0.21 -14.92
N MET A 30 -4.61 -0.38 -13.82
CA MET A 30 -3.79 -1.22 -12.94
C MET A 30 -3.82 -2.66 -13.46
N ASP A 31 -2.71 -3.18 -13.91
CA ASP A 31 -2.62 -4.58 -14.31
C ASP A 31 -2.32 -5.44 -13.09
N THR A 32 -3.14 -6.47 -12.87
CA THR A 32 -2.97 -7.41 -11.76
C THR A 32 -1.97 -8.48 -12.14
N LEU A 33 -0.96 -8.69 -11.29
CA LEU A 33 0.08 -9.69 -11.51
C LEU A 33 0.04 -10.76 -10.41
N GLY A 34 0.48 -11.98 -10.74
CA GLY A 34 0.69 -13.04 -9.77
C GLY A 34 2.08 -13.02 -9.13
N MET A 35 3.03 -12.35 -9.76
CA MET A 35 4.39 -12.12 -9.25
C MET A 35 4.97 -10.86 -9.89
N VAL A 36 5.92 -10.20 -9.22
CA VAL A 36 6.61 -9.03 -9.78
C VAL A 36 8.03 -8.90 -9.25
N GLN A 37 8.95 -8.47 -10.11
CA GLN A 37 10.30 -8.12 -9.66
C GLN A 37 10.29 -6.74 -8.99
N VAL A 38 10.92 -6.65 -7.83
CA VAL A 38 11.12 -5.41 -7.08
C VAL A 38 12.58 -5.00 -7.21
N THR A 39 12.82 -3.74 -7.57
CA THR A 39 14.14 -3.12 -7.63
C THR A 39 14.16 -1.86 -6.77
N ASP A 40 15.33 -1.24 -6.62
CA ASP A 40 15.48 0.07 -5.98
C ASP A 40 14.59 1.18 -6.59
N ALA A 41 14.28 1.04 -7.88
CA ALA A 41 13.41 1.92 -8.64
C ALA A 41 11.90 1.66 -8.44
N GLY A 42 11.52 0.55 -7.80
CA GLY A 42 10.14 0.14 -7.56
C GLY A 42 9.78 -1.19 -8.20
N LEU A 43 8.51 -1.39 -8.53
CA LEU A 43 8.05 -2.60 -9.22
C LEU A 43 8.39 -2.56 -10.72
N ALA A 44 8.94 -3.65 -11.24
CA ALA A 44 9.20 -3.80 -12.66
C ALA A 44 7.92 -3.60 -13.49
N GLY A 45 7.97 -2.70 -14.47
CA GLY A 45 6.83 -2.36 -15.31
C GLY A 45 5.84 -1.36 -14.68
N ASP A 46 6.05 -0.92 -13.44
CA ASP A 46 5.26 0.16 -12.84
C ASP A 46 5.84 1.53 -13.14
N HIS A 47 4.96 2.47 -13.45
CA HIS A 47 5.25 3.89 -13.63
C HIS A 47 5.28 4.58 -12.26
N GLY A 48 6.16 4.09 -11.40
CA GLY A 48 6.50 4.66 -10.10
C GLY A 48 7.64 5.67 -10.21
N VAL A 49 7.95 6.30 -9.08
CA VAL A 49 9.17 7.11 -8.92
C VAL A 49 10.01 6.45 -7.85
N ALA A 50 11.30 6.28 -8.13
CA ALA A 50 12.26 5.75 -7.17
C ALA A 50 12.27 6.53 -5.85
N GLY A 51 12.78 5.90 -4.79
CA GLY A 51 12.86 6.48 -3.45
C GLY A 51 11.67 6.11 -2.57
N LYS A 52 11.22 7.03 -1.69
CA LYS A 52 10.29 6.70 -0.59
C LYS A 52 8.91 6.15 -1.00
N ARG A 53 8.57 6.23 -2.29
CA ARG A 53 7.31 5.75 -2.87
C ARG A 53 7.53 4.82 -4.07
N ALA A 54 8.71 4.19 -4.14
CA ALA A 54 9.04 3.19 -5.15
C ALA A 54 8.01 2.05 -5.14
N VAL A 55 7.56 1.65 -3.95
CA VAL A 55 6.45 0.71 -3.74
C VAL A 55 5.39 1.36 -2.86
N THR A 56 4.11 1.14 -3.17
CA THR A 56 2.99 1.65 -2.35
C THR A 56 2.12 0.53 -1.83
N LEU A 57 1.76 0.59 -0.55
CA LEU A 57 0.98 -0.43 0.14
C LEU A 57 -0.37 0.11 0.58
N VAL A 58 -1.37 -0.76 0.60
CA VAL A 58 -2.68 -0.50 1.22
C VAL A 58 -3.14 -1.73 1.97
N GLN A 59 -3.83 -1.52 3.09
CA GLN A 59 -4.47 -2.60 3.84
C GLN A 59 -5.80 -2.99 3.18
N ALA A 60 -6.05 -4.29 3.02
CA ALA A 60 -7.32 -4.81 2.50
C ALA A 60 -8.50 -4.33 3.35
N GLU A 61 -8.31 -4.24 4.67
CA GLU A 61 -9.32 -3.75 5.62
C GLU A 61 -9.73 -2.30 5.32
N HIS A 62 -8.83 -1.49 4.78
CA HIS A 62 -9.15 -0.11 4.40
C HIS A 62 -10.07 -0.03 3.18
N LEU A 63 -10.09 -1.04 2.29
CA LEU A 63 -10.96 -1.03 1.11
C LEU A 63 -12.45 -1.03 1.52
N GLY A 64 -12.77 -1.79 2.56
CA GLY A 64 -14.11 -1.81 3.16
C GLY A 64 -14.45 -0.50 3.86
N VAL A 65 -13.52 0.06 4.63
CA VAL A 65 -13.70 1.34 5.33
C VAL A 65 -13.96 2.49 4.34
N ILE A 66 -13.15 2.58 3.28
CA ILE A 66 -13.30 3.58 2.21
C ILE A 66 -14.67 3.39 1.53
N GLY A 67 -15.04 2.14 1.21
CA GLY A 67 -16.34 1.80 0.64
C GLY A 67 -17.51 2.30 1.50
N ALA A 68 -17.46 2.02 2.79
CA ALA A 68 -18.47 2.44 3.76
C ALA A 68 -18.61 3.98 3.83
N MET A 69 -17.50 4.72 3.85
CA MET A 69 -17.51 6.19 3.81
C MET A 69 -18.13 6.74 2.52
N LEU A 70 -17.93 6.04 1.41
CA LEU A 70 -18.52 6.36 0.11
C LEU A 70 -19.96 5.83 -0.05
N ARG A 71 -20.53 5.20 0.99
CA ARG A 71 -21.86 4.57 0.98
C ARG A 71 -22.02 3.54 -0.14
N ARG A 72 -20.98 2.73 -0.35
CA ARG A 72 -20.95 1.62 -1.32
C ARG A 72 -20.23 0.41 -0.73
N GLY A 73 -20.14 -0.67 -1.51
CA GLY A 73 -19.33 -1.84 -1.14
C GLY A 73 -17.84 -1.52 -1.05
N ALA A 74 -17.03 -2.50 -0.65
CA ALA A 74 -15.58 -2.37 -0.66
C ALA A 74 -15.08 -1.87 -2.02
N VAL A 75 -14.14 -0.92 -2.01
CA VAL A 75 -13.59 -0.37 -3.26
C VAL A 75 -12.62 -1.35 -3.89
N ASP A 76 -12.53 -1.31 -5.22
CA ASP A 76 -11.55 -2.11 -5.94
C ASP A 76 -10.13 -1.60 -5.61
N PRO A 77 -9.17 -2.48 -5.25
CA PRO A 77 -7.76 -2.10 -5.13
C PRO A 77 -7.22 -1.27 -6.31
N ALA A 78 -7.66 -1.59 -7.53
CA ALA A 78 -7.24 -0.92 -8.75
C ALA A 78 -7.62 0.57 -8.77
N ASP A 79 -8.74 0.95 -8.12
CA ASP A 79 -9.20 2.33 -8.04
C ASP A 79 -8.24 3.21 -7.22
N LEU A 80 -7.61 2.64 -6.20
CA LEU A 80 -6.64 3.32 -5.33
C LEU A 80 -5.27 3.49 -5.98
N ARG A 81 -5.02 2.73 -7.05
CA ARG A 81 -3.77 2.74 -7.82
C ARG A 81 -2.54 2.52 -6.94
N ARG A 82 -2.61 1.58 -6.00
CA ARG A 82 -1.47 1.18 -5.15
C ARG A 82 -0.85 -0.10 -5.68
N ASN A 83 0.36 -0.42 -5.24
CA ASN A 83 1.07 -1.56 -5.80
C ASN A 83 0.72 -2.86 -5.09
N LEU A 84 0.69 -2.84 -3.76
CA LEU A 84 0.49 -4.04 -2.96
C LEU A 84 -0.72 -3.86 -2.05
N VAL A 85 -1.60 -4.86 -2.01
CA VAL A 85 -2.64 -4.98 -0.99
C VAL A 85 -2.20 -6.05 0.00
N VAL A 86 -2.19 -5.70 1.28
CA VAL A 86 -1.88 -6.65 2.37
C VAL A 86 -3.05 -6.75 3.34
N SER A 87 -3.25 -7.91 3.97
CA SER A 87 -4.26 -8.10 5.02
C SER A 87 -3.66 -8.67 6.30
N GLY A 88 -4.44 -8.56 7.38
CA GLY A 88 -4.13 -9.17 8.67
C GLY A 88 -3.17 -8.37 9.55
N VAL A 89 -2.70 -7.21 9.08
CA VAL A 89 -1.76 -6.35 9.80
C VAL A 89 -2.17 -4.89 9.75
N ASN A 90 -1.78 -4.12 10.77
CA ASN A 90 -1.88 -2.67 10.76
C ASN A 90 -0.57 -2.07 10.23
N LEU A 91 -0.59 -1.48 9.03
CA LEU A 91 0.61 -0.94 8.40
C LEU A 91 1.24 0.20 9.21
N LEU A 92 0.45 0.91 10.03
CA LEU A 92 0.94 1.99 10.88
C LEU A 92 2.00 1.51 11.89
N VAL A 93 1.93 0.25 12.32
CA VAL A 93 2.91 -0.35 13.26
C VAL A 93 4.29 -0.44 12.62
N PHE A 94 4.37 -0.55 11.29
CA PHE A 94 5.62 -0.69 10.56
C PHE A 94 6.25 0.65 10.16
N LYS A 95 5.65 1.78 10.51
CA LYS A 95 6.19 3.09 10.11
C LYS A 95 7.59 3.31 10.68
N GLY A 96 8.59 3.42 9.80
CA GLY A 96 10.00 3.53 10.11
C GLY A 96 10.71 2.18 10.29
N GLU A 97 9.99 1.07 10.12
CA GLU A 97 10.47 -0.29 10.28
C GLU A 97 10.62 -0.99 8.94
N GLN A 98 11.43 -2.05 8.92
CA GLN A 98 11.58 -2.93 7.78
C GLN A 98 10.57 -4.07 7.85
N VAL A 99 9.94 -4.37 6.72
CA VAL A 99 9.03 -5.50 6.57
C VAL A 99 9.51 -6.41 5.47
N GLN A 100 9.41 -7.71 5.70
CA GLN A 100 9.65 -8.71 4.68
C GLN A 100 8.32 -9.15 4.07
N ILE A 101 8.23 -9.11 2.74
CA ILE A 101 7.13 -9.69 1.97
C ILE A 101 7.79 -10.65 0.98
N GLY A 102 7.48 -11.95 1.07
CA GLY A 102 8.21 -12.96 0.30
C GLY A 102 9.72 -12.85 0.54
N ASP A 103 10.48 -12.65 -0.54
CA ASP A 103 11.93 -12.50 -0.52
C ASP A 103 12.41 -11.03 -0.51
N VAL A 104 11.48 -10.07 -0.51
CA VAL A 104 11.77 -8.64 -0.58
C VAL A 104 11.66 -7.98 0.79
N ILE A 105 12.64 -7.14 1.10
CA ILE A 105 12.65 -6.27 2.29
C ILE A 105 12.30 -4.85 1.84
N LEU A 106 11.25 -4.30 2.44
CA LEU A 106 10.77 -2.93 2.23
C LEU A 106 10.91 -2.13 3.52
N GLU A 107 11.19 -0.84 3.43
CA GLU A 107 11.08 0.08 4.58
C GLU A 107 9.73 0.79 4.52
N VAL A 108 8.87 0.71 5.52
CA VAL A 108 7.61 1.46 5.46
C VAL A 108 7.88 2.89 5.94
N THR A 109 7.85 3.88 5.05
CA THR A 109 8.33 5.23 5.39
C THR A 109 7.24 6.15 5.93
N SER A 110 6.27 6.50 5.10
CA SER A 110 5.25 7.47 5.48
C SER A 110 3.92 7.23 4.77
N PRO A 111 2.82 7.67 5.40
CA PRO A 111 1.54 7.73 4.75
C PRO A 111 1.61 8.50 3.43
N CYS A 112 1.16 7.86 2.36
CA CYS A 112 1.01 8.48 1.06
C CYS A 112 -0.31 9.26 1.03
N MET A 113 -0.22 10.59 1.16
CA MET A 113 -1.38 11.45 1.00
C MET A 113 -2.09 11.20 -0.36
N PRO A 114 -3.43 11.08 -0.37
CA PRO A 114 -4.17 11.02 -1.63
C PRO A 114 -3.96 12.31 -2.43
N CYS A 115 -4.12 12.26 -3.74
CA CYS A 115 -4.13 13.44 -4.60
C CYS A 115 -5.54 13.70 -5.14
N SER A 116 -5.72 14.79 -5.90
CA SER A 116 -7.01 15.14 -6.54
C SER A 116 -7.61 14.00 -7.38
N ARG A 117 -6.78 13.05 -7.85
CA ARG A 117 -7.23 11.87 -8.57
C ARG A 117 -8.22 11.01 -7.77
N MET A 118 -8.12 10.96 -6.45
CA MET A 118 -9.09 10.20 -5.63
C MET A 118 -10.47 10.84 -5.66
N GLU A 119 -10.54 12.17 -5.75
CA GLU A 119 -11.79 12.90 -5.97
C GLU A 119 -12.35 12.60 -7.38
N GLU A 120 -11.49 12.57 -8.41
CA GLU A 120 -11.91 12.19 -9.77
C GLU A 120 -12.41 10.75 -9.86
N THR A 121 -11.78 9.81 -9.15
CA THR A 121 -12.13 8.37 -9.20
C THR A 121 -13.39 8.07 -8.40
N PHE A 122 -13.53 8.62 -7.20
CA PHE A 122 -14.61 8.27 -6.27
C PHE A 122 -15.74 9.32 -6.20
N GLY A 123 -15.57 10.46 -6.88
CA GLY A 123 -16.51 11.58 -6.81
C GLY A 123 -16.36 12.40 -5.54
N TYR A 124 -17.40 13.19 -5.25
CA TYR A 124 -17.42 14.12 -4.12
C TYR A 124 -17.15 13.42 -2.78
N GLY A 125 -16.11 13.86 -2.08
CA GLY A 125 -15.66 13.27 -0.81
C GLY A 125 -14.68 12.11 -0.96
N GLY A 126 -14.33 11.74 -2.19
CA GLY A 126 -13.36 10.69 -2.52
C GLY A 126 -11.99 10.90 -1.91
N TYR A 127 -11.47 12.13 -1.99
CA TYR A 127 -10.22 12.50 -1.34
C TYR A 127 -10.28 12.28 0.18
N GLY A 128 -11.40 12.70 0.79
CA GLY A 128 -11.61 12.58 2.24
C GLY A 128 -11.66 11.12 2.69
N ALA A 129 -12.37 10.27 1.95
CA ALA A 129 -12.53 8.86 2.27
C ALA A 129 -11.20 8.08 2.28
N VAL A 130 -10.26 8.43 1.40
CA VAL A 130 -8.97 7.73 1.26
C VAL A 130 -7.89 8.27 2.20
N ARG A 131 -8.07 9.47 2.73
CA ARG A 131 -7.03 10.17 3.51
C ARG A 131 -6.63 9.37 4.75
N GLY A 132 -5.32 9.08 4.85
CA GLY A 132 -4.73 8.36 5.99
C GLY A 132 -4.73 6.83 5.86
N MET A 133 -5.15 6.29 4.71
CA MET A 133 -5.34 4.84 4.52
C MET A 133 -4.25 4.15 3.68
N VAL A 134 -3.24 4.88 3.22
CA VAL A 134 -2.22 4.37 2.28
C VAL A 134 -0.83 4.77 2.74
N ASP A 135 0.15 3.87 2.56
CA ASP A 135 1.55 4.10 2.89
C ASP A 135 2.50 3.91 1.68
N GLY A 136 3.66 4.57 1.73
CA GLY A 136 4.75 4.44 0.76
C GLY A 136 5.99 3.79 1.38
N ALA A 137 6.68 2.98 0.59
CA ALA A 137 7.88 2.26 0.99
C ALA A 137 8.94 2.28 -0.13
N PRO A 138 10.21 2.66 0.13
CA PRO A 138 11.32 2.25 -0.71
C PRO A 138 11.59 0.74 -0.55
N ALA A 139 12.09 0.13 -1.63
CA ALA A 139 12.67 -1.20 -1.56
C ALA A 139 14.10 -1.10 -1.01
N LEU A 140 14.43 -1.98 -0.06
CA LEU A 140 15.78 -2.09 0.52
C LEU A 140 16.54 -3.30 -0.01
N SER A 141 15.84 -4.26 -0.61
CA SER A 141 16.43 -5.38 -1.35
C SER A 141 15.73 -5.59 -2.67
N GLU A 142 16.44 -6.19 -3.63
CA GLU A 142 15.90 -6.60 -4.91
C GLU A 142 15.57 -8.10 -4.87
N ALA A 143 14.32 -8.46 -5.16
CA ALA A 143 13.86 -9.84 -5.29
C ALA A 143 12.48 -9.88 -5.97
N VAL A 144 11.89 -11.07 -6.09
CA VAL A 144 10.54 -11.25 -6.64
C VAL A 144 9.53 -11.36 -5.49
N LEU A 145 8.42 -10.63 -5.60
CA LEU A 145 7.22 -10.75 -4.78
C LEU A 145 6.22 -11.71 -5.40
#